data_AF-A0A8T4ZHM4-F1
#
_entry.id   AF-A0A8T4ZHM4-F1
#
_cell.length_a   1.000
_cell.length_b   1.000
_cell.length_c   1.000
_cell.angle_alpha   90.00
_cell.angle_beta   90.00
_cell.angle_gamma   90.00
#
_symmetry.space_group_name_H-M   'P 1'
#
loop_
_entity.id
_entity.type
_entity.pdbx_description
1 polymer ?
#
loop_
_entity_poly.entity_id
_entity_poly.type
_entity_poly.pdbx_seq_one_letter_code
_entity_poly.pdbx_strand_id
1 'polypeptide(L)'
;MEELERGHTVTFTCEYRSATGQLQDPTETGHALAHVYRRDELIGELTCEQISEGKWRAKWTIPATASLEEYYVEWSWSDGDPIKGRYKFRVIHTGISK
;
A
#
# COMPACT_ATOMS: atom_id res chain seq x y z
N MET A 1 6.69 -3.55 13.59
CA MET A 1 5.96 -4.16 12.46
C MET A 1 4.55 -4.44 12.96
N GLU A 2 3.55 -4.02 12.20
CA GLU A 2 2.14 -4.15 12.60
C GLU A 2 1.63 -5.57 12.34
N GLU A 3 0.75 -6.07 13.20
CA GLU A 3 0.12 -7.39 13.08
C GLU A 3 -1.37 -7.22 12.81
N LEU A 4 -1.86 -7.79 11.71
CA LEU A 4 -3.19 -7.56 11.20
C LEU A 4 -3.92 -8.86 10.93
N GLU A 5 -5.22 -8.85 11.16
CA GLU A 5 -6.06 -10.03 10.99
C GLU A 5 -6.56 -10.18 9.55
N ARG A 6 -6.89 -11.40 9.18
CA ARG A 6 -7.66 -11.67 7.96
C ARG A 6 -8.99 -10.92 8.01
N GLY A 7 -9.43 -10.41 6.86
CA GLY A 7 -10.63 -9.57 6.75
C GLY A 7 -10.41 -8.12 7.18
N HIS A 8 -9.30 -7.78 7.85
CA HIS A 8 -8.97 -6.40 8.16
C HIS A 8 -8.68 -5.62 6.88
N THR A 9 -9.17 -4.39 6.80
CA THR A 9 -8.91 -3.49 5.67
C THR A 9 -7.84 -2.49 6.05
N VAL A 10 -6.67 -2.63 5.45
CA VAL A 10 -5.56 -1.73 5.63
C VAL A 10 -5.72 -0.56 4.66
N THR A 11 -5.53 0.66 5.16
CA THR A 11 -5.56 1.88 4.34
C THR A 11 -4.18 2.52 4.34
N PHE A 12 -3.67 2.83 3.16
CA PHE A 12 -2.34 3.42 2.97
C PHE A 12 -2.47 4.80 2.35
N THR A 13 -1.58 5.71 2.73
CA THR A 13 -1.42 7.01 2.06
C THR A 13 -0.13 6.98 1.25
N CYS A 14 -0.28 7.10 -0.06
CA CYS A 14 0.81 7.25 -1.01
C CYS A 14 1.08 8.74 -1.20
N GLU A 15 2.27 9.20 -0.86
CA GLU A 15 2.65 10.62 -0.98
C GLU A 15 3.58 10.82 -2.17
N TYR A 16 3.21 11.72 -3.08
CA TYR A 16 4.10 12.21 -4.13
C TYR A 16 4.85 13.41 -3.60
N ARG A 17 6.18 13.35 -3.69
CA ARG A 17 7.05 14.42 -3.23
C ARG A 17 7.98 14.81 -4.36
N SER A 18 8.20 16.11 -4.52
CA SER A 18 9.21 16.64 -5.42
C SER A 18 10.62 16.20 -4.99
N ALA A 19 11.61 16.46 -5.84
CA ALA A 19 13.02 16.27 -5.48
C ALA A 19 13.45 17.09 -4.24
N THR A 20 12.71 18.15 -3.88
CA THR A 20 12.96 18.96 -2.68
C THR A 20 12.18 18.46 -1.45
N GLY A 21 11.43 17.36 -1.59
CA GLY A 21 10.66 16.72 -0.52
C GLY A 21 9.30 17.36 -0.24
N GLN A 22 8.88 18.35 -1.03
CA GLN A 22 7.58 18.99 -0.90
C GLN A 22 6.49 18.13 -1.51
N LEU A 23 5.33 18.04 -0.86
CA LEU A 23 4.15 17.44 -1.47
C LEU A 23 3.75 18.30 -2.66
N GLN A 24 3.48 17.65 -3.78
CA GLN A 24 2.97 18.27 -5.00
C GLN A 24 2.13 17.24 -5.73
N ASP A 25 1.28 17.67 -6.66
CA ASP A 25 0.64 16.72 -7.56
C ASP A 25 1.61 16.20 -8.61
N PRO A 26 1.49 14.92 -9.00
CA PRO A 26 2.17 14.43 -10.19
C PRO A 26 1.65 15.16 -11.44
N THR A 27 2.35 15.04 -12.57
CA THR A 27 1.90 15.61 -13.85
C THR A 27 0.46 15.18 -14.22
N GLU A 28 -0.22 15.85 -15.16
CA GLU A 28 -1.65 15.57 -15.49
C GLU A 28 -1.97 14.09 -15.80
N THR A 29 -0.97 13.30 -16.20
CA THR A 29 -1.09 11.86 -16.49
C THR A 29 -0.62 10.94 -15.35
N GLY A 30 0.00 11.49 -14.31
CA GLY A 30 0.60 10.77 -13.22
C GLY A 30 -0.42 10.32 -12.17
N HIS A 31 -0.38 9.05 -11.80
CA HIS A 31 -1.19 8.49 -10.72
C HIS A 31 -0.36 7.52 -9.88
N ALA A 32 -0.78 7.31 -8.64
CA ALA A 32 -0.17 6.32 -7.76
C ALA A 32 -0.61 4.91 -8.19
N LEU A 33 0.34 3.98 -8.25
CA LEU A 33 0.12 2.55 -8.39
C LEU A 33 0.58 1.89 -7.10
N ALA A 34 -0.23 0.99 -6.54
CA ALA A 34 0.13 0.24 -5.35
C ALA A 34 0.03 -1.27 -5.59
N HIS A 35 0.97 -2.01 -5.03
CA HIS A 35 1.14 -3.43 -5.24
C HIS A 35 1.31 -4.13 -3.90
N VAL A 36 0.58 -5.22 -3.70
CA VAL A 36 0.69 -6.06 -2.50
C VAL A 36 1.61 -7.22 -2.81
N TYR A 37 2.62 -7.38 -1.97
CA TYR A 37 3.56 -8.47 -2.02
C TYR A 37 3.43 -9.36 -0.80
N ARG A 38 3.67 -10.64 -0.99
CA ARG A 38 3.92 -11.62 0.05
C ARG A 38 5.34 -12.12 -0.11
N ARG A 39 6.20 -11.86 0.87
CA ARG A 39 7.66 -12.05 0.72
C ARG A 39 8.15 -11.33 -0.54
N ASP A 40 8.44 -12.01 -1.64
CA ASP A 40 8.90 -11.37 -2.89
C ASP A 40 7.94 -11.60 -4.08
N GLU A 41 6.77 -12.18 -3.81
CA GLU A 41 5.75 -12.48 -4.81
C GLU A 41 4.69 -11.39 -4.85
N LEU A 42 4.45 -10.83 -6.03
CA LEU A 42 3.33 -9.93 -6.29
C LEU A 42 2.02 -10.73 -6.24
N ILE A 43 1.13 -10.37 -5.32
CA ILE A 43 -0.14 -11.09 -5.11
C ILE A 43 -1.38 -10.24 -5.40
N GLY A 44 -1.21 -8.94 -5.66
CA GLY A 44 -2.32 -8.06 -6.00
C GLY A 44 -1.89 -6.66 -6.37
N GLU A 45 -2.71 -6.03 -7.18
CA GLU A 45 -2.58 -4.63 -7.58
C GLU A 45 -3.75 -3.84 -6.95
N LEU A 46 -3.48 -2.64 -6.48
CA LEU A 46 -4.44 -1.77 -5.82
C LEU A 46 -4.62 -0.50 -6.63
N THR A 47 -5.87 -0.12 -6.85
CA THR A 47 -6.21 1.20 -7.34
C THR A 47 -5.96 2.23 -6.24
N CYS A 48 -5.30 3.32 -6.59
CA CYS A 48 -5.14 4.47 -5.72
C CYS A 48 -6.13 5.58 -6.11
N GLU A 49 -6.70 6.25 -5.11
CA GLU A 49 -7.61 7.38 -5.29
C GLU A 49 -6.97 8.65 -4.73
N GLN A 50 -6.97 9.76 -5.47
CA GLN A 50 -6.44 11.02 -4.97
C GLN A 50 -7.35 11.53 -3.84
N ILE A 51 -6.75 11.89 -2.71
CA ILE A 51 -7.47 12.39 -1.53
C ILE A 51 -7.16 13.85 -1.22
N SER A 52 -5.98 14.34 -1.62
CA SER A 52 -5.60 15.75 -1.60
C SER A 52 -4.38 15.95 -2.51
N GLU A 53 -3.92 17.19 -2.62
CA GLU A 53 -2.68 17.52 -3.33
C GLU A 53 -1.51 16.63 -2.85
N GLY A 54 -0.86 15.95 -3.80
CA GLY A 54 0.25 15.02 -3.61
C GLY A 54 -0.06 13.80 -2.76
N LYS A 55 -1.34 13.52 -2.45
CA LYS A 55 -1.72 12.38 -1.60
C LYS A 55 -2.78 11.54 -2.26
N TRP A 56 -2.48 10.26 -2.31
CA TRP A 56 -3.33 9.22 -2.83
C TRP A 56 -3.59 8.18 -1.75
N ARG A 57 -4.71 7.48 -1.86
CA ARG A 57 -5.11 6.44 -0.92
C ARG A 57 -5.26 5.12 -1.65
N ALA A 58 -4.59 4.10 -1.13
CA ALA A 58 -4.82 2.71 -1.51
C ALA A 58 -5.50 1.98 -0.35
N LYS A 59 -6.32 0.97 -0.67
CA LYS A 59 -6.96 0.11 0.33
C LYS A 59 -6.75 -1.34 -0.05
N TRP A 60 -6.47 -2.18 0.93
CA TRP A 60 -6.41 -3.62 0.75
C TRP A 60 -7.13 -4.33 1.89
N THR A 61 -8.10 -5.17 1.55
CA THR A 61 -8.74 -6.08 2.50
C THR A 61 -7.99 -7.41 2.49
N ILE A 62 -7.41 -7.78 3.63
CA ILE A 62 -6.64 -9.02 3.77
C ILE A 62 -7.57 -10.21 3.50
N PRO A 63 -7.31 -11.05 2.48
CA PRO A 63 -8.19 -12.18 2.16
C PRO A 63 -8.30 -13.17 3.33
N ALA A 64 -9.47 -13.80 3.48
CA ALA A 64 -9.68 -14.86 4.47
C ALA A 64 -8.72 -16.07 4.29
N THR A 65 -8.20 -16.24 3.08
CA THR A 65 -7.24 -17.28 2.68
C THR A 65 -5.78 -16.86 2.82
N ALA A 66 -5.49 -15.62 3.26
CA ALA A 66 -4.12 -15.13 3.38
C ALA A 66 -3.28 -16.01 4.33
N SER A 67 -2.08 -16.38 3.88
CA SER A 67 -1.11 -17.10 4.73
C SER A 67 -0.64 -16.21 5.88
N LEU A 68 -0.25 -16.82 7.01
CA LEU A 68 0.18 -16.12 8.22
C LEU A 68 1.65 -15.70 8.13
N GLU A 69 1.93 -14.79 7.21
CA GLU A 69 3.27 -14.39 6.79
C GLU A 69 3.43 -12.87 6.76
N GLU A 70 4.64 -12.40 6.42
CA GLU A 70 4.90 -10.98 6.15
C GLU A 70 4.38 -10.59 4.76
N TYR A 71 3.71 -9.45 4.73
CA TYR A 71 3.24 -8.78 3.54
C TYR A 71 3.78 -7.36 3.52
N TYR A 72 3.86 -6.79 2.33
CA TYR A 72 4.06 -5.36 2.21
C TYR A 72 3.34 -4.80 1.01
N VAL A 73 2.96 -3.54 1.14
CA VAL A 73 2.47 -2.74 0.03
C VAL A 73 3.59 -1.82 -0.40
N GLU A 74 3.96 -1.90 -1.67
CA GLU A 74 4.78 -0.88 -2.31
C GLU A 74 3.91 0.00 -3.17
N TRP A 75 4.26 1.27 -3.27
CA TRP A 75 3.66 2.15 -4.26
C TRP A 75 4.72 2.86 -5.08
N SER A 76 4.36 3.17 -6.31
CA SER A 76 5.17 3.89 -7.29
C SER A 76 4.28 4.83 -8.10
N TRP A 77 4.91 5.67 -8.91
CA TRP A 77 4.22 6.66 -9.74
C TRP A 77 4.30 6.27 -11.22
N SER A 78 3.20 6.45 -11.94
CA SER A 78 3.08 6.05 -13.34
C SER A 78 3.93 6.90 -14.29
N ASP A 79 4.37 8.08 -13.86
CA ASP A 79 5.25 8.99 -14.59
C ASP A 79 6.75 8.59 -14.51
N GLY A 80 7.06 7.49 -13.81
CA GLY A 80 8.41 6.94 -13.71
C GLY A 80 9.24 7.54 -12.58
N ASP A 81 8.65 8.37 -11.70
CA ASP A 81 9.36 8.90 -10.54
C ASP A 81 9.79 7.76 -9.58
N PRO A 82 11.10 7.68 -9.21
CA PRO A 82 11.64 6.59 -8.41
C PRO A 82 11.23 6.61 -6.93
N ILE A 83 10.52 7.64 -6.43
CA ILE A 83 10.12 7.69 -5.02
C ILE A 83 9.05 6.64 -4.75
N LYS A 84 9.51 5.47 -4.29
CA LYS A 84 8.70 4.35 -3.84
C LYS A 84 8.63 4.37 -2.33
N GLY A 85 7.42 4.30 -1.79
CA GLY A 85 7.25 3.99 -0.38
C GLY A 85 6.85 2.54 -0.20
N ARG A 86 7.11 2.01 1.00
CA ARG A 86 6.78 0.65 1.38
C ARG A 86 6.18 0.65 2.78
N TYR A 87 5.09 -0.09 2.95
CA TYR A 87 4.50 -0.36 4.25
C TYR A 87 4.47 -1.86 4.51
N LYS A 88 5.00 -2.31 5.65
CA LYS A 88 5.14 -3.73 6.02
C LYS A 88 4.25 -4.12 7.19
N PHE A 89 3.61 -5.27 7.11
CA PHE A 89 2.80 -5.83 8.18
C PHE A 89 2.80 -7.36 8.11
N ARG A 90 2.38 -8.01 9.19
CA ARG A 90 2.26 -9.46 9.29
C ARG A 90 0.79 -9.85 9.44
N VAL A 91 0.36 -10.85 8.68
CA VAL A 91 -0.99 -11.41 8.86
C VAL A 91 -0.97 -12.43 10.00
N ILE A 92 -1.89 -12.28 10.95
CA ILE A 92 -2.08 -13.17 12.09
C ILE A 92 -3.48 -13.80 12.05
N HIS A 93 -3.64 -14.90 12.78
CA HIS A 93 -4.94 -15.50 13.06
C HIS A 93 -5.36 -15.08 14.46
N THR A 94 -6.55 -14.50 14.61
CA THR A 94 -7.15 -14.38 15.93
C THR A 94 -7.58 -15.74 16.42
N GLY A 95 -6.87 -16.25 17.42
CA GLY A 95 -7.44 -17.25 18.30
C GLY A 95 -8.62 -16.62 19.01
N ILE A 96 -9.81 -17.19 18.84
CA ILE A 96 -10.96 -16.93 19.70
C ILE A 96 -10.47 -17.16 21.14
N SER A 97 -10.41 -16.11 21.96
CA SER A 97 -10.37 -16.29 23.41
C SER A 97 -11.60 -17.11 23.80
N LYS A 98 -11.33 -18.25 24.44
CA LYS A 98 -12.32 -19.20 24.96
C LYS A 98 -13.47 -18.52 25.70
#